data_AF-A0A921JQ49-F1
#
_entry.id   AF-A0A921JQ49-F1
#
_cell.length_a   1.000
_cell.length_b   1.000
_cell.length_c   1.000
_cell.angle_alpha   90.00
_cell.angle_beta   90.00
_cell.angle_gamma   90.00
#
_symmetry.space_group_name_H-M   'P 1'
#
loop_
_entity.id
_entity.type
_entity.pdbx_description
1 polymer ?
#
loop_
_entity_poly.entity_id
_entity_poly.type
_entity_poly.pdbx_seq_one_letter_code
_entity_poly.pdbx_strand_id
1 'polypeptide(L)'
;MVSRATPLRRDARLTDGGRSFSTPVPHPQLTDPACNGGLARWGTGLVSTLLDDTSQRRRLTLRTSADEGRVWSDGTLLVAGACAYSVALELPDGALAVVWEAGDYDEIVFGRIERDHLASLVPVGVTEGAGAPPEVGA
;
A
#
# COMPACT_ATOMS: atom_id res chain seq x y z
N MET A 1 17.97 -0.51 13.76
CA MET A 1 16.58 -0.61 13.29
C MET A 1 16.55 -0.18 11.83
N VAL A 2 16.31 -1.09 10.88
CA VAL A 2 16.33 -0.73 9.45
C VAL A 2 14.89 -0.42 9.04
N SER A 3 14.55 0.87 8.93
CA SER A 3 13.20 1.33 8.55
C SER A 3 12.81 0.94 7.11
N ARG A 4 13.81 0.57 6.28
CA ARG A 4 13.66 0.20 4.85
C ARG A 4 14.07 -1.26 4.63
N ALA A 5 13.41 -2.18 5.33
CA ALA A 5 13.67 -3.61 5.19
C ALA A 5 12.78 -4.21 4.10
N THR A 6 13.37 -5.03 3.23
CA THR A 6 12.67 -5.93 2.32
C THR A 6 12.69 -7.36 2.93
N PRO A 7 11.86 -8.30 2.45
CA PRO A 7 10.81 -8.16 1.43
C PRO A 7 9.42 -7.93 2.03
N LEU A 8 9.34 -7.56 3.32
CA LEU A 8 8.08 -7.45 4.06
C LEU A 8 7.99 -6.09 4.73
N ARG A 9 6.79 -5.51 4.69
CA ARG A 9 6.42 -4.39 5.54
C ARG A 9 6.59 -4.80 6.99
N ARG A 10 7.07 -3.87 7.81
CA ARG A 10 7.12 -4.05 9.26
C ARG A 10 6.01 -3.24 9.92
N ASP A 11 5.33 -3.83 10.89
CA ASP A 11 4.35 -3.13 11.72
C ASP A 11 4.82 -3.07 13.17
N ALA A 12 4.33 -2.05 13.86
CA ALA A 12 4.51 -1.84 15.29
C ALA A 12 3.21 -1.32 15.87
N ARG A 13 2.94 -1.65 17.13
CA ARG A 13 1.68 -1.34 17.79
C ARG A 13 1.91 -0.54 19.05
N LEU A 14 0.92 0.26 19.40
CA LEU A 14 0.87 1.04 20.62
C LEU A 14 -0.45 0.76 21.34
N THR A 15 -0.42 0.76 22.67
CA THR A 15 -1.62 0.60 23.51
C THR A 15 -1.74 1.71 24.55
N ASP A 16 -0.82 2.68 24.52
CA ASP A 16 -0.61 3.68 25.57
C ASP A 16 -0.90 5.11 25.09
N GLY A 17 -1.77 5.26 24.09
CA GLY A 17 -2.13 6.57 23.55
C GLY A 17 -1.00 7.27 22.76
N GLY A 18 -0.03 6.51 22.28
CA GLY A 18 1.02 7.01 21.37
C GLY A 18 2.32 7.39 22.05
N ARG A 19 2.54 6.92 23.29
CA ARG A 19 3.77 7.20 24.04
C ARG A 19 4.90 6.27 23.60
N SER A 20 4.59 5.02 23.26
CA SER A 20 5.58 4.06 22.80
C SER A 20 5.01 3.09 21.76
N PHE A 21 5.89 2.65 20.88
CA PHE A 21 5.62 1.58 19.92
C PHE A 21 6.33 0.31 20.37
N SER A 22 5.72 -0.84 20.09
CA SER A 22 6.39 -2.13 20.15
C SER A 22 7.61 -2.14 19.21
N THR A 23 8.51 -3.11 19.42
CA THR A 23 9.56 -3.35 18.42
C THR A 23 8.91 -3.69 17.07
N PRO A 24 9.30 -3.04 15.95
CA PRO A 24 8.72 -3.34 14.65
C PRO A 24 9.07 -4.76 14.19
N VAL A 25 8.07 -5.53 13.77
CA VAL A 25 8.23 -6.91 13.29
C VAL A 25 7.77 -7.04 11.83
N PRO A 26 8.36 -7.95 11.02
CA PRO A 26 7.86 -8.19 9.67
C PRO A 26 6.44 -8.76 9.69
N HIS A 27 5.55 -8.23 8.84
CA HIS A 27 4.19 -8.73 8.70
C HIS A 27 4.11 -9.72 7.53
N PRO A 28 3.79 -11.01 7.75
CA PRO A 28 3.94 -12.07 6.74
C PRO A 28 3.01 -11.92 5.52
N GLN A 29 1.88 -11.22 5.68
CA GLN A 29 0.91 -10.99 4.60
C GLN A 29 1.15 -9.69 3.80
N LEU A 30 2.16 -8.91 4.16
CA LEU A 30 2.41 -7.60 3.55
C LEU A 30 3.80 -7.59 2.91
N THR A 31 3.90 -8.15 1.71
CA THR A 31 5.07 -7.97 0.84
C THR A 31 5.33 -6.48 0.62
N ASP A 32 6.60 -6.08 0.62
CA ASP A 32 7.00 -4.70 0.38
C ASP A 32 8.46 -4.61 -0.11
N PRO A 33 8.74 -3.86 -1.19
CA PRO A 33 10.09 -3.61 -1.71
C PRO A 33 10.77 -2.43 -0.99
N ALA A 34 10.43 -2.18 0.28
CA ALA A 34 10.84 -1.01 1.06
C ALA A 34 10.38 0.32 0.46
N CYS A 35 9.13 0.39 -0.03
CA CYS A 35 8.53 1.61 -0.58
C CYS A 35 7.64 2.32 0.46
N ASN A 36 7.25 3.57 0.21
CA ASN A 36 6.13 4.16 0.94
C ASN A 36 4.80 3.54 0.46
N GLY A 37 3.77 3.56 1.30
CA GLY A 37 2.43 3.15 0.92
C GLY A 37 1.39 3.73 1.88
N GLY A 38 0.12 3.62 1.49
CA GLY A 38 -1.00 4.16 2.24
C GLY A 38 -1.49 3.21 3.33
N LEU A 39 -1.96 3.78 4.44
CA LEU A 39 -2.72 3.10 5.49
C LEU A 39 -3.82 4.06 5.95
N ALA A 40 -5.09 3.63 5.88
CA ALA A 40 -6.23 4.44 6.27
C ALA A 40 -7.33 3.60 6.93
N ARG A 41 -8.25 4.26 7.63
CA ARG A 41 -9.57 3.67 7.90
C ARG A 41 -10.41 3.75 6.64
N TRP A 42 -11.20 2.72 6.39
CA TRP A 42 -12.22 2.71 5.35
C TRP A 42 -13.47 2.01 5.87
N GLY A 43 -14.43 2.80 6.34
CA GLY A 43 -15.58 2.34 7.11
C GLY A 43 -15.13 1.83 8.47
N THR A 44 -15.56 0.63 8.85
CA THR A 44 -15.22 0.03 10.15
C THR A 44 -13.83 -0.64 10.17
N GLY A 45 -13.22 -0.86 9.01
CA GLY A 45 -11.94 -1.56 8.88
C GLY A 45 -10.76 -0.65 8.52
N LEU A 46 -9.60 -1.28 8.35
CA LEU A 46 -8.39 -0.69 7.79
C LEU A 46 -8.21 -1.09 6.33
N VAL A 47 -7.56 -0.21 5.57
CA VAL A 47 -7.09 -0.47 4.22
C VAL A 47 -5.62 -0.06 4.10
N SER A 48 -4.84 -0.86 3.38
CA SER A 48 -3.48 -0.53 2.99
C SER A 48 -3.34 -0.56 1.47
N THR A 49 -2.51 0.35 0.94
CA THR A 49 -2.13 0.41 -0.46
C THR A 49 -0.61 0.29 -0.55
N LEU A 50 -0.13 -0.95 -0.73
CA LEU A 50 1.29 -1.28 -0.74
C LEU A 50 1.70 -1.85 -2.09
N LEU A 51 3.00 -1.82 -2.39
CA LEU A 51 3.54 -2.54 -3.53
C LEU A 51 3.70 -4.01 -3.18
N ASP A 52 3.30 -4.91 -4.08
CA ASP A 52 3.29 -6.35 -3.85
C ASP A 52 4.38 -7.05 -4.68
N ASP A 53 5.63 -6.69 -4.38
CA ASP A 53 6.83 -7.30 -4.93
C ASP A 53 7.95 -7.25 -3.88
N THR A 54 8.84 -8.24 -3.89
CA THR A 54 9.89 -8.39 -2.87
C THR A 54 11.05 -7.41 -3.04
N SER A 55 11.20 -6.81 -4.23
CA SER A 55 12.37 -5.99 -4.57
C SER A 55 12.11 -4.85 -5.55
N GLN A 56 11.06 -4.92 -6.37
CA GLN A 56 10.78 -3.94 -7.42
C GLN A 56 9.59 -3.05 -7.08
N ARG A 57 9.61 -1.80 -7.54
CA ARG A 57 8.48 -0.88 -7.35
C ARG A 57 7.43 -1.07 -8.46
N ARG A 58 6.53 -2.02 -8.21
CA ARG A 58 5.42 -2.40 -9.09
C ARG A 58 4.29 -3.04 -8.28
N ARG A 59 3.18 -3.37 -8.95
CA ARG A 59 2.07 -4.15 -8.36
C ARG A 59 1.41 -3.46 -7.16
N LEU A 60 0.91 -2.24 -7.36
CA LEU A 60 0.15 -1.54 -6.31
C LEU A 60 -1.10 -2.35 -5.97
N THR A 61 -1.17 -2.82 -4.73
CA THR A 61 -2.19 -3.75 -4.26
C THR A 61 -2.90 -3.16 -3.03
N LEU A 62 -4.22 -3.19 -3.08
CA LEU A 62 -5.09 -2.80 -1.97
C LEU A 62 -5.40 -4.01 -1.12
N ARG A 63 -5.13 -3.95 0.18
CA ARG A 63 -5.53 -4.99 1.16
C ARG A 63 -6.41 -4.38 2.24
N THR A 64 -7.36 -5.16 2.74
CA THR A 64 -8.29 -4.76 3.80
C THR A 64 -8.08 -5.59 5.05
N SER A 65 -8.41 -5.02 6.20
CA SER A 65 -8.38 -5.71 7.49
C SER A 65 -9.57 -5.30 8.34
N ALA A 66 -10.28 -6.28 8.89
CA ALA A 66 -11.43 -6.07 9.78
C ALA A 66 -11.05 -6.16 11.26
N ASP A 67 -9.81 -6.51 11.59
CA ASP A 67 -9.34 -6.83 12.94
C ASP A 67 -8.17 -5.95 13.39
N GLU A 68 -8.19 -4.69 12.93
CA GLU A 68 -7.20 -3.65 13.25
C GLU A 68 -5.77 -4.03 12.78
N GLY A 69 -5.66 -4.63 11.59
CA GLY A 69 -4.39 -4.92 10.93
C GLY A 69 -3.69 -6.17 11.46
N ARG A 70 -4.40 -7.09 12.13
CA ARG A 70 -3.83 -8.38 12.55
C ARG A 70 -3.80 -9.38 11.41
N VAL A 71 -4.87 -9.40 10.63
CA VAL A 71 -4.98 -10.20 9.42
C VAL A 71 -5.38 -9.30 8.27
N TRP A 72 -4.73 -9.51 7.13
CA TRP A 72 -5.02 -8.81 5.87
C TRP A 72 -5.62 -9.76 4.85
N SER A 73 -6.48 -9.24 3.97
CA SER A 73 -6.97 -9.98 2.81
C SER A 73 -5.86 -10.28 1.80
N ASP A 74 -6.13 -11.22 0.88
CA ASP A 74 -5.18 -11.61 -0.18
C ASP A 74 -4.76 -10.41 -1.05
N GLY A 75 -5.69 -9.47 -1.26
CA GLY A 75 -5.48 -8.18 -1.89
C GLY A 75 -6.09 -8.07 -3.29
N THR A 76 -6.47 -6.86 -3.66
CA THR A 76 -6.95 -6.49 -4.99
C THR A 76 -5.87 -5.69 -5.70
N LEU A 77 -5.37 -6.21 -6.83
CA LEU A 77 -4.37 -5.51 -7.63
C LEU A 77 -5.00 -4.28 -8.29
N LEU A 78 -4.44 -3.10 -8.02
CA LEU A 78 -4.88 -1.83 -8.61
C LEU A 78 -4.09 -1.49 -9.86
N VAL A 79 -2.77 -1.71 -9.83
CA VAL A 79 -1.85 -1.37 -10.93
C VAL A 79 -0.83 -2.49 -11.07
N ALA A 80 -0.69 -3.06 -12.27
CA ALA A 80 0.26 -4.15 -12.51
C ALA A 80 1.69 -3.65 -12.74
N GLY A 81 1.84 -2.56 -13.50
CA GLY A 81 3.12 -2.00 -13.95
C GLY A 81 3.86 -1.15 -12.92
N ALA A 82 4.74 -0.27 -13.42
CA ALA A 82 5.58 0.61 -12.62
C ALA A 82 4.73 1.57 -11.77
N CYS A 83 4.92 1.48 -10.46
CA CYS A 83 4.28 2.36 -9.48
C CYS A 83 5.13 2.44 -8.22
N ALA A 84 5.05 3.57 -7.52
CA ALA A 84 5.90 3.83 -6.35
C ALA A 84 5.07 4.27 -5.14
N TYR A 85 5.24 5.50 -4.65
CA TYR A 85 4.58 5.92 -3.42
C TYR A 85 3.07 5.94 -3.60
N SER A 86 2.33 5.71 -2.52
CA SER A 86 0.88 5.81 -2.55
C SER A 86 0.32 6.31 -1.22
N VAL A 87 -0.86 6.94 -1.28
CA VAL A 87 -1.65 7.37 -0.14
C VAL A 87 -3.11 7.00 -0.38
N ALA A 88 -3.82 6.66 0.69
CA ALA A 88 -5.23 6.33 0.66
C ALA A 88 -6.01 7.16 1.69
N LEU A 89 -7.26 7.50 1.37
CA LEU A 89 -8.17 8.24 2.24
C LEU A 89 -9.63 7.88 1.92
N GLU A 90 -10.44 7.63 2.94
CA GLU A 90 -11.89 7.52 2.76
C GLU A 90 -12.49 8.91 2.50
N LEU A 91 -13.31 8.99 1.46
CA LEU A 91 -14.04 10.19 1.05
C LEU A 91 -15.37 10.32 1.83
N PRO A 92 -16.00 11.51 1.87
CA PRO A 92 -17.23 11.74 2.64
C PRO A 92 -18.42 10.86 2.24
N ASP A 93 -18.42 10.35 1.00
CA ASP A 93 -19.44 9.45 0.47
C ASP A 93 -19.11 7.96 0.68
N GLY A 94 -18.02 7.66 1.38
CA GLY A 94 -17.60 6.29 1.72
C GLY A 94 -16.76 5.59 0.65
N ALA A 95 -16.49 6.24 -0.49
CA ALA A 95 -15.53 5.74 -1.46
C ALA A 95 -14.09 5.89 -0.94
N LEU A 96 -13.16 5.09 -1.48
CA LEU A 96 -11.74 5.24 -1.20
C LEU A 96 -11.07 6.05 -2.32
N ALA A 97 -10.43 7.15 -1.93
CA ALA A 97 -9.45 7.83 -2.77
C ALA A 97 -8.08 7.16 -2.59
N VAL A 98 -7.42 6.85 -3.71
CA VAL A 98 -6.03 6.39 -3.75
C VAL A 98 -5.28 7.30 -4.70
N VAL A 99 -4.13 7.81 -4.27
CA VAL A 99 -3.20 8.56 -5.13
C VAL A 99 -1.87 7.84 -5.14
N TRP A 100 -1.25 7.69 -6.31
CA TRP A 100 0.04 7.01 -6.44
C TRP A 100 0.92 7.61 -7.53
N GLU A 101 2.23 7.41 -7.39
CA GLU A 101 3.23 7.65 -8.44
C GLU A 101 3.17 6.49 -9.45
N ALA A 102 3.01 6.79 -10.74
CA ALA A 102 2.91 5.80 -11.83
C ALA A 102 3.92 6.07 -12.95
N GLY A 103 4.05 5.11 -13.86
CA GLY A 103 4.80 5.30 -15.10
C GLY A 103 6.29 5.60 -14.88
N ASP A 104 6.91 4.98 -13.87
CA ASP A 104 8.31 5.28 -13.49
C ASP A 104 8.52 6.77 -13.15
N TYR A 105 7.64 7.28 -12.28
CA TYR A 105 7.66 8.67 -11.75
C TYR A 105 7.27 9.76 -12.73
N ASP A 106 6.76 9.40 -13.91
CA ASP A 106 6.29 10.37 -14.91
C ASP A 106 4.99 11.07 -14.51
N GLU A 107 4.17 10.45 -13.65
CA GLU A 107 2.87 10.99 -13.28
C GLU A 107 2.42 10.64 -11.85
N ILE A 108 1.47 11.42 -11.35
CA ILE A 108 0.70 11.15 -10.14
C ILE A 108 -0.74 10.91 -10.54
N VAL A 109 -1.25 9.71 -10.27
CA VAL A 109 -2.58 9.28 -10.69
C VAL A 109 -3.52 9.24 -9.48
N PHE A 110 -4.76 9.70 -9.69
CA PHE A 110 -5.86 9.59 -8.74
C PHE A 110 -6.81 8.47 -9.17
N GLY A 111 -7.09 7.55 -8.26
CA GLY A 111 -8.09 6.50 -8.41
C GLY A 111 -9.15 6.63 -7.33
N ARG A 112 -10.39 6.37 -7.71
CA ARG A 112 -11.54 6.32 -6.81
C ARG A 112 -12.14 4.93 -6.85
N ILE A 113 -12.35 4.34 -5.68
CA ILE A 113 -12.86 2.98 -5.53
C ILE A 113 -14.15 3.02 -4.71
N GLU A 114 -15.25 2.63 -5.34
CA GLU A 114 -16.51 2.40 -4.64
C GLU A 114 -16.42 1.08 -3.86
N ARG A 115 -16.87 1.09 -2.59
CA ARG A 115 -16.75 -0.07 -1.69
C ARG A 115 -17.38 -1.33 -2.27
N ASP A 116 -18.58 -1.19 -2.83
CA ASP A 116 -19.35 -2.31 -3.38
C ASP A 116 -18.76 -2.86 -4.69
N HIS A 117 -17.80 -2.16 -5.29
CA HIS A 117 -17.13 -2.57 -6.53
C HIS A 117 -15.71 -3.10 -6.31
N LEU A 118 -15.22 -3.19 -5.06
CA LEU A 118 -13.84 -3.64 -4.80
C LEU A 118 -13.55 -5.03 -5.40
N ALA A 119 -14.51 -5.95 -5.32
CA ALA A 119 -14.38 -7.31 -5.83
C ALA A 119 -14.41 -7.40 -7.36
N SER A 120 -14.85 -6.35 -8.07
CA SER A 120 -14.98 -6.30 -9.52
C SER A 120 -13.96 -5.38 -10.19
N LEU A 121 -13.01 -4.81 -9.43
CA LEU A 121 -11.97 -3.96 -9.99
C LEU A 121 -11.09 -4.73 -10.98
N VAL A 122 -10.74 -4.03 -12.06
CA VAL A 122 -9.75 -4.48 -13.03
C VAL A 122 -8.50 -3.60 -12.89
N PRO A 123 -7.29 -4.19 -12.84
CA PRO A 123 -6.06 -3.41 -12.71
C PRO A 123 -5.88 -2.42 -13.87
N VAL A 124 -5.44 -1.20 -13.55
CA VAL A 124 -5.10 -0.15 -14.50
C VAL A 124 -3.63 -0.29 -14.93
N GLY A 125 -3.30 0.12 -16.16
CA GLY A 125 -1.91 0.18 -16.64
C GLY A 125 -1.28 -1.20 -16.85
N VAL A 126 -1.54 -1.79 -18.03
CA VAL A 126 -1.02 -3.12 -18.43
C VAL A 126 0.39 -3.03 -19.05
N THR A 127 1.01 -1.86 -19.10
CA THR A 127 2.39 -1.71 -19.57
C THR A 127 3.34 -2.34 -18.56
N GLU A 128 3.99 -3.43 -18.97
CA GLU A 128 5.03 -4.10 -18.18
C GLU A 128 6.17 -3.12 -17.84
N GLY A 129 6.59 -3.12 -16.57
CA GLY A 129 7.66 -2.27 -16.10
C GLY A 129 7.74 -2.23 -14.58
N ALA A 130 8.85 -1.72 -14.05
CA ALA A 130 9.03 -1.45 -12.63
C ALA A 130 9.74 -0.10 -12.49
N GLY A 131 9.33 0.68 -11.50
CA GLY A 131 10.06 1.90 -11.18
C GLY A 131 11.40 1.56 -10.53
N ALA A 132 12.50 2.15 -11.00
CA ALA A 132 13.77 2.04 -10.29
C ALA A 132 13.70 2.90 -9.03
N PRO A 133 14.14 2.47 -7.84
CA PRO A 133 14.30 3.39 -6.72
C PRO A 133 15.18 4.56 -7.18
N PRO A 134 14.85 5.84 -6.86
CA PRO A 134 15.72 6.94 -7.21
C PRO A 134 17.12 6.66 -6.63
N GLU A 135 18.16 6.83 -7.46
CA GLU A 135 19.54 6.66 -7.00
C GLU A 135 19.77 7.54 -5.78
N VAL A 136 20.11 6.91 -4.65
CA VAL A 136 20.65 7.67 -3.52
C VAL A 136 22.07 8.01 -3.89
N GLY A 137 22.31 9.27 -4.24
CA GLY A 137 23.67 9.79 -4.39
C GLY A 137 24.48 9.43 -3.14
N ALA A 138 25.63 8.78 -3.37
CA ALA A 138 26.57 8.38 -2.33
C ALA A 138 27.13 9.59 -1.56
#